data_AF-A0A941EX60-F1
#
_entry.id   AF-A0A941EX60-F1
#
_cell.length_a   1.000
_cell.length_b   1.000
_cell.length_c   1.000
_cell.angle_alpha   90.00
_cell.angle_beta   90.00
_cell.angle_gamma   90.00
#
_symmetry.space_group_name_H-M   'P 1'
#
loop_
_entity.id
_entity.type
_entity.pdbx_description
1 polymer ?
#
loop_
_entity_poly.entity_id
_entity_poly.type
_entity_poly.pdbx_seq_one_letter_code
_entity_poly.pdbx_strand_id
1 'polypeptide(L)'
;MLATGSHARRLSELPGELTLRGLDDALALRARLASKPSVVVIGGGPLGMEVASGALAAGCRVTVVSQGVPLTGQLAQPSPRSSSLTRPRTASKSSRPPWPGWRNAAAQSVSSSPKAPCLRRSWS
;
A
#
# COMPACT_ATOMS: atom_id res chain seq x y z
N MET A 1 -32.71 -16.80 3.09
CA MET A 1 -31.26 -16.76 2.79
C MET A 1 -30.78 -15.33 3.01
N LEU A 2 -29.66 -15.11 3.69
CA LEU A 2 -29.10 -13.78 3.97
C LEU A 2 -27.74 -13.66 3.27
N ALA A 3 -27.61 -12.68 2.38
CA ALA A 3 -26.42 -12.43 1.56
C ALA A 3 -26.16 -10.93 1.41
N THR A 4 -26.29 -10.18 2.51
CA THR A 4 -26.18 -8.71 2.55
C THR A 4 -24.74 -8.19 2.39
N GLY A 5 -23.77 -9.08 2.27
CA GLY A 5 -22.36 -8.72 2.09
C GLY A 5 -21.75 -8.12 3.36
N SER A 6 -20.90 -7.11 3.18
CA SER A 6 -20.22 -6.41 4.28
C SER A 6 -20.07 -4.93 3.96
N HIS A 7 -19.88 -4.11 4.99
CA HIS A 7 -19.67 -2.68 4.85
C HIS A 7 -18.21 -2.31 5.14
N ALA A 8 -17.73 -1.26 4.47
CA ALA A 8 -16.43 -0.70 4.78
C ALA A 8 -16.48 -0.03 6.17
N ARG A 9 -15.44 -0.24 6.96
CA ARG A 9 -15.29 0.43 8.26
C ARG A 9 -14.78 1.84 8.01
N ARG A 10 -15.48 2.85 8.55
CA ARG A 10 -14.94 4.21 8.65
C ARG A 10 -13.95 4.30 9.80
N LEU A 11 -12.85 5.00 9.57
CA LEU A 11 -11.84 5.23 10.59
C LEU A 11 -12.25 6.40 11.48
N SER A 12 -12.92 7.41 10.91
CA SER A 12 -13.38 8.61 11.61
C SER A 12 -14.58 9.22 10.86
N GLU A 13 -14.80 10.53 11.01
CA GLU A 13 -15.77 11.32 10.23
C GLU A 13 -15.10 12.59 9.67
N LEU A 14 -13.81 12.49 9.34
CA LEU A 14 -13.02 13.64 8.94
C LEU A 14 -13.42 14.11 7.53
N PRO A 15 -13.47 15.43 7.28
CA PRO A 15 -13.62 15.96 5.92
C PRO A 15 -12.51 15.40 5.02
N GLY A 16 -12.89 14.78 3.91
CA GLY A 16 -11.95 14.18 2.96
C GLY A 16 -11.73 12.68 3.13
N GLU A 17 -12.22 12.06 4.21
CA GLU A 17 -12.26 10.60 4.33
C GLU A 17 -13.11 9.98 3.20
N LEU A 18 -12.64 8.86 2.67
CA LEU A 18 -13.35 8.08 1.66
C LEU A 18 -13.12 6.58 1.91
N THR A 19 -14.19 5.81 1.85
CA THR A 19 -14.14 4.34 1.84
C THR A 19 -14.41 3.83 0.44
N LEU A 20 -13.85 2.67 0.08
CA LEU A 20 -14.03 2.08 -1.25
C LEU A 20 -14.71 0.71 -1.13
N ARG A 21 -15.99 0.63 -1.50
CA ARG A 21 -16.74 -0.63 -1.57
C ARG A 21 -17.55 -0.78 -2.85
N GLY A 22 -18.16 0.31 -3.32
CA GLY A 22 -19.00 0.33 -4.50
C GLY A 22 -18.41 1.11 -5.67
N LEU A 23 -19.14 1.11 -6.78
CA LEU A 23 -18.80 1.91 -7.96
C LEU A 23 -18.83 3.42 -7.66
N ASP A 24 -19.81 3.88 -6.89
CA ASP A 24 -19.95 5.31 -6.56
C ASP A 24 -18.74 5.83 -5.79
N ASP A 25 -18.23 5.04 -4.85
CA ASP A 25 -17.00 5.34 -4.12
C ASP A 25 -15.80 5.47 -5.07
N ALA A 26 -15.69 4.58 -6.07
CA ALA A 26 -14.62 4.59 -7.05
C ALA A 26 -14.69 5.81 -7.97
N LEU A 27 -15.90 6.21 -8.38
CA LEU A 27 -16.12 7.42 -9.16
C LEU A 27 -15.76 8.68 -8.36
N ALA A 28 -16.18 8.74 -7.08
CA ALA A 28 -15.83 9.84 -6.18
C ALA A 28 -14.32 9.93 -5.95
N LEU A 29 -13.64 8.79 -5.76
CA LEU A 29 -12.19 8.72 -5.65
C LEU A 29 -11.53 9.26 -6.92
N ARG A 30 -11.94 8.77 -8.10
CA ARG A 30 -11.38 9.20 -9.39
C ARG A 30 -11.53 10.70 -9.60
N ALA A 31 -12.69 11.27 -9.27
CA ALA A 31 -12.93 12.71 -9.36
C ALA A 31 -11.98 13.50 -8.44
N ARG A 32 -11.78 13.04 -7.20
CA ARG A 32 -10.84 13.70 -6.26
C ARG A 32 -9.39 13.59 -6.70
N LEU A 33 -9.00 12.46 -7.29
CA LEU A 33 -7.62 12.28 -7.78
C LEU A 33 -7.30 13.18 -8.98
N ALA A 34 -8.30 13.69 -9.70
CA ALA A 34 -8.09 14.58 -10.85
C ALA A 34 -7.36 15.89 -10.49
N SER A 35 -7.54 16.38 -9.25
CA SER A 35 -6.83 17.57 -8.75
C SER A 35 -5.40 17.27 -8.27
N LYS A 36 -4.94 16.01 -8.38
CA LYS A 36 -3.62 15.52 -7.94
C LYS A 36 -3.30 15.85 -6.47
N PRO A 37 -4.19 15.55 -5.52
CA PRO A 37 -3.97 15.86 -4.11
C PRO A 37 -2.86 14.99 -3.50
N SER A 38 -2.47 15.31 -2.26
CA SER A 38 -1.73 14.37 -1.43
C SER A 38 -2.71 13.35 -0.86
N VAL A 39 -2.42 12.06 -1.04
CA VAL A 39 -3.33 10.96 -0.71
C VAL A 39 -2.71 10.11 0.40
N VAL A 40 -3.49 9.84 1.44
CA VAL A 40 -3.14 8.88 2.48
C VAL A 40 -4.06 7.66 2.31
N VAL A 41 -3.45 6.48 2.16
CA VAL A 41 -4.16 5.21 2.08
C VAL A 41 -3.97 4.44 3.37
N ILE A 42 -5.08 4.10 4.03
CA ILE A 42 -5.07 3.32 5.26
C ILE A 42 -5.32 1.85 4.94
N GLY A 43 -4.37 0.99 5.27
CA GLY A 43 -4.41 -0.46 5.04
C GLY A 43 -3.46 -0.91 3.94
N GLY A 44 -2.60 -1.88 4.29
CA GLY A 44 -1.60 -2.47 3.38
C GLY A 44 -2.07 -3.75 2.68
N GLY A 45 -3.37 -3.94 2.48
CA GLY A 45 -3.92 -5.09 1.75
C GLY A 45 -3.97 -4.85 0.23
N PRO A 46 -4.41 -5.85 -0.57
CA PRO A 46 -4.48 -5.75 -2.04
C PRO A 46 -5.22 -4.50 -2.52
N LEU A 47 -6.44 -4.28 -2.04
CA LEU A 47 -7.25 -3.12 -2.42
C LEU A 47 -6.56 -1.79 -2.07
N GLY A 48 -5.95 -1.69 -0.89
CA GLY A 48 -5.20 -0.50 -0.48
C GLY A 48 -4.01 -0.24 -1.40
N MET A 49 -3.28 -1.29 -1.79
CA MET A 49 -2.15 -1.16 -2.70
C MET A 49 -2.56 -0.87 -4.14
N GLU A 50 -3.68 -1.41 -4.63
CA GLU A 50 -4.27 -1.06 -5.92
C GLU A 50 -4.66 0.42 -5.97
N VAL A 51 -5.34 0.91 -4.92
CA VAL A 51 -5.69 2.34 -4.80
C VAL A 51 -4.43 3.21 -4.74
N ALA A 52 -3.44 2.82 -3.94
CA ALA A 52 -2.17 3.55 -3.84
C ALA A 52 -1.46 3.62 -5.19
N SER A 53 -1.41 2.50 -5.91
CA SER A 53 -0.83 2.42 -7.26
C SER A 53 -1.59 3.29 -8.27
N GLY A 54 -2.92 3.25 -8.26
CA GLY A 54 -3.76 4.08 -9.13
C GLY A 54 -3.59 5.57 -8.85
N ALA A 55 -3.53 5.97 -7.58
CA ALA A 55 -3.27 7.36 -7.19
C ALA A 55 -1.87 7.83 -7.60
N LEU A 56 -0.85 6.98 -7.45
CA LEU A 56 0.50 7.26 -7.96
C LEU A 56 0.50 7.43 -9.48
N ALA A 57 -0.18 6.55 -10.21
CA ALA A 57 -0.31 6.64 -11.66
C ALA A 57 -1.05 7.90 -12.12
N ALA A 58 -1.98 8.41 -11.32
CA ALA A 58 -2.65 9.69 -11.54
C ALA A 58 -1.74 10.92 -11.25
N GLY A 59 -0.52 10.71 -10.74
CA GLY A 59 0.44 11.77 -10.42
C GLY A 59 0.26 12.37 -9.01
N CYS A 60 -0.44 11.67 -8.12
CA CYS A 60 -0.60 12.10 -6.73
C CYS A 60 0.63 11.73 -5.89
N ARG A 61 0.87 12.48 -4.81
CA ARG A 61 1.79 12.04 -3.74
C ARG A 61 1.03 11.10 -2.83
N VAL A 62 1.53 9.88 -2.63
CA VAL A 62 0.81 8.84 -1.88
C VAL A 62 1.62 8.39 -0.65
N THR A 63 0.94 8.27 0.47
CA THR A 63 1.46 7.67 1.70
C THR A 63 0.56 6.51 2.12
N VAL A 64 1.15 5.34 2.37
CA VAL A 64 0.41 4.15 2.84
C VAL A 64 0.70 3.94 4.32
N VAL A 65 -0.35 3.79 5.12
CA VAL A 65 -0.26 3.47 6.56
C VAL A 65 -0.76 2.05 6.77
N SER A 66 0.10 1.17 7.28
CA SER A 66 -0.22 -0.24 7.55
C SER A 66 0.40 -0.73 8.85
N GLN A 67 -0.27 -1.70 9.48
CA GLN A 67 0.28 -2.44 10.62
C GLN A 67 1.28 -3.48 10.09
N GLY A 68 2.52 -3.06 9.87
CA GLY A 68 3.59 -3.90 9.31
C GLY A 68 3.82 -3.67 7.81
N VAL A 69 4.66 -4.53 7.21
CA VAL A 69 5.00 -4.43 5.78
C VAL A 69 3.77 -4.73 4.92
N PRO A 70 3.38 -3.85 3.97
CA PRO A 70 2.24 -4.08 3.10
C PRO A 70 2.30 -5.43 2.37
N LEU A 71 1.15 -6.02 2.11
CA LEU A 71 0.94 -7.30 1.41
C LEU A 71 1.53 -8.55 2.09
N THR A 72 2.19 -8.43 3.24
CA THR A 72 2.83 -9.57 3.92
C THR A 72 1.86 -10.70 4.27
N GLY A 73 0.61 -10.38 4.60
CA GLY A 73 -0.41 -11.40 4.92
C GLY A 73 -0.98 -12.13 3.71
N GLN A 74 -0.73 -11.62 2.50
CA GLN A 74 -1.30 -12.09 1.23
C GLN A 74 -0.24 -12.72 0.33
N LEU A 75 1.02 -12.33 0.50
CA LEU A 75 2.16 -12.97 -0.14
C LEU A 75 2.46 -14.28 0.61
N ALA A 76 2.52 -15.38 -0.14
CA ALA A 76 2.99 -16.64 0.41
C ALA A 76 4.40 -16.44 0.96
N GLN A 77 4.67 -16.94 2.17
CA GLN A 77 6.03 -16.88 2.69
C GLN A 77 6.95 -17.67 1.76
N PRO A 78 8.15 -17.14 1.45
CA PRO A 78 9.09 -17.88 0.64
C PRO A 78 9.38 -19.19 1.35
N SER A 79 9.03 -20.30 0.69
CA SER A 79 9.38 -21.61 1.21
C SER A 79 10.91 -21.68 1.37
N PRO A 80 11.42 -22.37 2.41
CA PRO A 80 12.86 -22.42 2.71
C PRO A 80 13.71 -22.99 1.56
N ARG A 81 13.11 -23.59 0.53
CA ARG A 81 13.79 -24.08 -0.67
C ARG A 81 14.07 -23.01 -1.74
N SER A 82 13.48 -21.82 -1.64
CA SER A 82 13.65 -20.76 -2.67
C SER A 82 14.92 -19.91 -2.50
N SER A 83 15.58 -19.98 -1.34
CA SER A 83 16.78 -19.19 -1.01
C SER A 83 18.01 -19.57 -1.85
N SER A 84 18.04 -20.78 -2.42
CA SER A 84 19.15 -21.27 -3.24
C SER A 84 19.11 -20.79 -4.70
N LEU A 85 18.03 -20.17 -5.16
CA LEU A 85 17.93 -19.65 -6.54
C LEU A 85 18.45 -18.22 -6.70
N THR A 86 18.95 -17.60 -5.63
CA THR A 86 19.69 -16.33 -5.71
C THR A 86 21.11 -16.60 -6.23
N ARG A 87 21.25 -17.12 -7.46
CA ARG A 87 22.50 -16.93 -8.20
C ARG A 87 22.67 -15.42 -8.34
N PRO A 88 23.77 -14.83 -7.84
CA PRO A 88 24.09 -13.46 -8.20
C PRO A 88 24.26 -13.45 -9.71
N ARG A 89 23.26 -12.97 -10.45
CA ARG A 89 23.48 -12.45 -11.80
C ARG A 89 24.46 -11.32 -11.58
N THR A 90 25.74 -11.59 -11.87
CA THR A 90 26.72 -10.54 -12.08
C THR A 90 26.07 -9.56 -13.04
N ALA A 91 25.71 -8.40 -12.50
CA ALA A 91 25.10 -7.34 -13.27
C ALA A 91 26.19 -6.82 -14.21
N SER A 92 26.29 -7.44 -15.38
CA SER A 92 26.96 -6.87 -16.53
C SER A 92 26.31 -5.51 -16.75
N LYS A 93 27.07 -4.45 -16.48
CA LYS A 93 26.71 -3.07 -16.78
C LYS A 93 26.46 -2.97 -18.28
N SER A 94 25.20 -2.99 -18.69
CA SER A 94 24.81 -2.59 -20.03
C SER A 94 23.51 -1.79 -19.97
N SER A 95 23.68 -0.51 -20.34
CA SER A 95 22.73 0.38 -21.01
C SER A 95 21.37 0.72 -20.36
N ARG A 96 21.35 1.95 -19.81
CA ARG A 96 20.27 2.98 -19.77
C ARG A 96 18.87 2.60 -19.21
N PRO A 97 18.39 3.28 -18.15
CA PRO A 97 17.00 3.19 -17.73
C PRO A 97 16.08 3.97 -18.71
N PRO A 98 14.82 3.52 -18.90
CA PRO A 98 13.91 4.12 -19.88
C PRO A 98 13.27 5.45 -19.47
N TRP A 99 13.43 5.94 -18.23
CA TRP A 99 12.76 7.18 -17.79
C TRP A 99 13.63 8.03 -16.84
N PRO A 100 13.75 9.35 -17.09
CA PRO A 100 14.60 10.25 -16.32
C PRO A 100 13.86 10.74 -15.07
N GLY A 101 14.00 10.04 -13.93
CA GLY A 101 13.46 10.56 -12.66
C GLY A 101 13.48 9.64 -11.45
N TRP A 102 13.77 8.34 -11.63
CA TRP A 102 13.52 7.35 -10.57
C TRP A 102 14.55 7.34 -9.43
N ARG A 103 15.65 8.09 -9.56
CA ARG A 103 16.80 8.02 -8.63
C ARG A 103 16.48 8.50 -7.20
N ASN A 104 15.39 9.25 -7.00
CA ASN A 104 15.00 9.79 -5.68
C ASN A 104 13.77 9.12 -5.05
N ALA A 105 13.06 8.22 -5.75
CA ALA A 105 11.78 7.68 -5.28
C ALA A 105 11.91 6.43 -4.39
N ALA A 106 12.96 5.62 -4.57
CA ALA A 106 13.14 4.37 -3.82
C ALA A 106 13.72 4.56 -2.40
N ALA A 107 14.18 5.78 -2.06
CA ALA A 107 14.87 6.05 -0.80
C ALA A 107 13.98 6.70 0.28
N GLN A 108 12.73 7.07 -0.02
CA GLN A 108 11.86 7.75 0.95
C GLN A 108 10.56 6.96 1.19
N SER A 109 10.43 6.55 2.45
CA SER A 109 9.28 5.98 3.16
C SER A 109 8.85 4.54 2.88
N VAL A 110 9.72 3.58 3.21
CA VAL A 110 9.31 2.42 4.02
C VAL A 110 10.04 2.55 5.35
N SER A 111 9.48 3.33 6.28
CA SER A 111 9.95 3.32 7.67
C SER A 111 9.20 2.22 8.42
N SER A 112 9.70 0.99 8.33
CA SER A 112 9.37 -0.05 9.29
C SER A 112 10.07 0.27 10.62
N SER A 113 9.30 0.71 11.62
CA SER A 113 9.81 0.88 12.99
C SER A 113 10.27 -0.47 13.55
N PRO A 114 11.47 -0.55 14.16
CA PRO A 114 11.91 -1.75 14.86
C PRO A 114 11.13 -1.90 16.19
N LYS A 115 10.49 -3.07 16.30
CA LYS A 115 10.11 -3.83 17.50
C LYS A 115 10.55 -3.22 18.86
N ALA A 116 9.60 -2.78 19.67
CA ALA A 116 9.75 -2.64 21.12
C ALA A 116 8.88 -3.70 21.85
N PRO A 117 9.25 -4.16 23.06
CA PRO A 117 8.76 -5.40 23.64
C PRO A 117 7.40 -5.26 24.35
N CYS A 118 6.72 -6.40 24.46
CA CYS A 118 5.51 -6.69 25.21
C CYS A 118 5.27 -5.81 26.44
N LEU A 119 4.09 -5.18 26.52
CA LEU A 119 3.38 -5.06 27.79
C LEU A 119 1.88 -5.32 27.62
N ARG A 120 1.48 -6.42 28.26
CA ARG A 120 0.14 -6.97 28.43
C ARG A 120 -0.62 -6.11 29.45
N ARG A 121 -1.74 -5.47 29.08
CA ARG A 121 -2.79 -4.96 29.99
C ARG A 121 -4.14 -5.02 29.24
N SER A 122 -4.89 -6.12 29.32
CA SER A 122 -6.06 -6.33 30.20
C SER A 122 -7.02 -5.13 30.25
N TRP A 123 -8.10 -5.22 29.47
CA TRP A 123 -9.30 -4.38 29.64
C TRP A 123 -10.34 -5.25 30.37
N SER A 124 -10.67 -4.85 31.59
CA SER A 124 -11.95 -5.10 32.26
C SER A 124 -12.83 -3.87 32.05
#